data_AF-A0AA36DE32-F1
#
_entry.id   AF-A0AA36DE32-F1
#
_cell.length_a   1.000
_cell.length_b   1.000
_cell.length_c   1.000
_cell.angle_alpha   90.00
_cell.angle_beta   90.00
_cell.angle_gamma   90.00
#
_symmetry.space_group_name_H-M   'P 1'
#
loop_
_entity.id
_entity.type
_entity.pdbx_description
1 polymer ?
#
loop_
_entity_poly.entity_id
_entity_poly.type
_entity_poly.pdbx_seq_one_letter_code
_entity_poly.pdbx_strand_id
1 'polypeptide(L)'
;MQKAILLVFLAALAVSAIELRDVFGSMACAACKSTVMQVETNITTNIRQQVTTIGGKFCQKLPPFAVDTCKITLNQTTTTLVTQILKQASPEVACRAAKVCD
;
A
#
# COMPACT_ATOMS: atom_id res chain seq x y z
N MET A 1 -53.71 -7.88 -0.87
CA MET A 1 -52.93 -8.27 0.31
C MET A 1 -51.83 -9.29 -0.02
N GLN A 2 -52.13 -10.38 -0.75
CA GLN A 2 -51.16 -11.43 -1.11
C GLN A 2 -49.93 -10.97 -1.92
N LYS A 3 -50.10 -10.03 -2.87
CA LYS A 3 -48.98 -9.45 -3.63
C LYS A 3 -47.99 -8.67 -2.74
N ALA A 4 -48.49 -8.01 -1.69
CA ALA A 4 -47.63 -7.26 -0.77
C ALA A 4 -46.80 -8.20 0.12
N ILE A 5 -47.39 -9.31 0.57
CA ILE A 5 -46.68 -10.34 1.34
C ILE A 5 -45.56 -10.96 0.51
N LEU A 6 -45.83 -11.28 -0.77
CA LEU A 6 -44.82 -11.83 -1.68
C LEU A 6 -43.66 -10.84 -1.91
N LEU A 7 -43.94 -9.55 -2.07
CA LEU A 7 -42.92 -8.51 -2.22
C LEU A 7 -42.07 -8.34 -0.95
N VAL A 8 -42.66 -8.42 0.23
CA VAL A 8 -41.95 -8.36 1.51
C VAL A 8 -41.01 -9.56 1.68
N PHE A 9 -41.46 -10.77 1.34
CA PHE A 9 -40.60 -11.96 1.35
C PHE A 9 -39.42 -11.85 0.37
N LEU A 10 -39.66 -11.37 -0.85
CA LEU A 10 -38.60 -11.15 -1.84
C LEU A 10 -37.59 -10.10 -1.37
N ALA A 11 -38.05 -9.01 -0.75
CA ALA A 11 -37.19 -7.98 -0.19
C ALA A 11 -36.32 -8.53 0.97
N ALA A 12 -36.89 -9.33 1.87
CA ALA A 12 -36.15 -9.93 2.98
C ALA A 12 -35.04 -10.88 2.51
N LEU A 13 -35.28 -11.67 1.46
CA LEU A 13 -34.25 -12.53 0.85
C LEU A 13 -33.14 -11.73 0.15
N ALA A 14 -33.46 -10.57 -0.42
CA ALA A 14 -32.48 -9.69 -1.04
C ALA A 14 -31.60 -8.98 0.02
N VAL A 15 -32.17 -8.60 1.16
CA VAL A 15 -31.43 -7.93 2.26
C VAL A 15 -30.29 -8.81 2.79
N SER A 16 -30.55 -10.10 3.04
CA SER A 16 -29.52 -11.01 3.57
C SER A 16 -28.37 -11.26 2.59
N ALA A 17 -28.64 -11.26 1.29
CA ALA A 17 -27.60 -11.37 0.27
C ALA A 17 -26.72 -10.10 0.18
N ILE A 18 -27.28 -8.93 0.47
CA ILE A 18 -26.55 -7.65 0.46
C ILE A 18 -25.58 -7.58 1.65
N GLU A 19 -26.01 -7.99 2.85
CA GLU A 19 -25.14 -8.01 4.05
C GLU A 19 -23.90 -8.88 3.84
N LEU A 20 -24.07 -10.06 3.25
CA LEU A 20 -22.95 -10.96 2.99
C LEU A 20 -21.94 -10.35 2.01
N ARG A 21 -22.42 -9.68 0.96
CA ARG A 21 -21.55 -9.08 -0.07
C ARG A 21 -20.77 -7.88 0.48
N ASP A 22 -21.39 -7.09 1.34
CA ASP A 22 -20.76 -5.94 2.00
C ASP A 22 -19.68 -6.39 2.99
N VAL A 23 -19.96 -7.44 3.78
CA VAL A 23 -18.97 -8.05 4.69
C VAL A 23 -17.76 -8.58 3.93
N PHE A 24 -17.98 -9.30 2.82
CA PHE A 24 -16.87 -9.80 1.99
C PHE A 24 -16.06 -8.66 1.35
N GLY A 25 -16.73 -7.61 0.85
CA GLY A 25 -16.06 -6.43 0.31
C GLY A 25 -15.19 -5.71 1.35
N SER A 26 -15.74 -5.51 2.55
CA SER A 26 -15.04 -4.93 3.69
C SER A 26 -13.80 -5.75 4.09
N MET A 27 -13.94 -7.07 4.19
CA MET A 27 -12.83 -7.97 4.52
C MET A 27 -11.74 -7.98 3.44
N ALA A 28 -12.12 -8.01 2.17
CA ALA A 28 -11.17 -7.96 1.05
C ALA A 28 -10.41 -6.64 1.01
N CYS A 29 -11.11 -5.52 1.25
CA CYS A 29 -10.51 -4.19 1.35
C CYS A 29 -9.52 -4.10 2.52
N ALA A 30 -9.88 -4.63 3.70
CA ALA A 30 -9.00 -4.67 4.86
C ALA A 30 -7.74 -5.52 4.59
N ALA A 31 -7.89 -6.69 3.96
CA ALA A 31 -6.78 -7.55 3.58
C ALA A 31 -5.84 -6.84 2.59
N CYS A 32 -6.38 -6.20 1.55
CA CYS A 32 -5.59 -5.42 0.59
C CYS A 32 -4.77 -4.33 1.29
N LYS A 33 -5.40 -3.53 2.16
CA LYS A 33 -4.70 -2.46 2.88
C LYS A 33 -3.56 -2.99 3.73
N SER A 34 -3.78 -4.12 4.42
CA SER A 34 -2.74 -4.80 5.20
C SER A 34 -1.59 -5.29 4.32
N THR A 35 -1.88 -5.88 3.16
CA THR A 35 -0.85 -6.29 2.20
C THR A 35 -0.04 -5.10 1.70
N VAL A 36 -0.68 -3.99 1.33
CA VAL A 36 0.02 -2.78 0.89
C VAL A 36 0.94 -2.27 2.01
N MET A 37 0.45 -2.14 3.25
CA MET A 37 1.28 -1.72 4.39
C MET A 37 2.52 -2.61 4.59
N GLN A 38 2.38 -3.93 4.41
CA GLN A 38 3.50 -4.86 4.51
C GLN A 38 4.51 -4.65 3.38
N VAL A 39 4.04 -4.37 2.16
CA VAL A 39 4.90 -4.02 1.03
C VAL A 39 5.64 -2.70 1.31
N GLU A 40 4.95 -1.67 1.81
CA GLU A 40 5.56 -0.39 2.17
C GLU A 40 6.67 -0.55 3.22
N THR A 41 6.43 -1.40 4.24
CA THR A 41 7.39 -1.72 5.30
C THR A 41 8.62 -2.46 4.74
N ASN A 42 8.41 -3.44 3.87
CA ASN A 42 9.49 -4.20 3.25
C ASN A 42 10.33 -3.34 2.30
N ILE A 43 9.70 -2.47 1.51
CA ILE A 43 10.39 -1.50 0.65
C ILE A 43 11.25 -0.57 1.50
N THR A 44 10.70 -0.02 2.58
CA THR A 44 11.42 0.91 3.46
C THR A 44 12.69 0.28 4.04
N THR A 45 12.63 -1.00 4.39
CA THR A 45 13.77 -1.71 5.02
C THR A 45 14.76 -2.22 3.97
N ASN A 46 14.30 -3.00 2.99
CA ASN A 46 15.17 -3.72 2.07
C ASN A 46 15.76 -2.81 0.98
N ILE A 47 14.93 -1.98 0.33
CA ILE A 47 15.42 -1.09 -0.74
C ILE A 47 16.39 -0.06 -0.18
N ARG A 48 16.13 0.49 1.02
CA ARG A 48 17.07 1.40 1.68
C ARG A 48 18.43 0.75 1.89
N GLN A 49 18.46 -0.50 2.35
CA GLN A 49 19.71 -1.23 2.58
C GLN A 49 20.45 -1.51 1.26
N GLN A 50 19.74 -1.91 0.20
CA GLN A 50 20.35 -2.15 -1.10
C GLN A 50 20.93 -0.88 -1.72
N VAL A 51 20.17 0.23 -1.69
CA VAL A 51 20.62 1.52 -2.25
C VAL A 51 21.80 2.07 -1.45
N THR A 52 21.78 1.96 -0.12
CA THR A 52 22.94 2.37 0.72
C THR A 52 24.17 1.51 0.42
N THR A 53 23.99 0.21 0.15
CA THR A 53 25.10 -0.70 -0.15
C THR A 53 25.72 -0.40 -1.52
N ILE A 54 24.90 -0.30 -2.57
CA ILE A 54 25.35 -0.03 -3.93
C ILE A 54 25.92 1.39 -4.03
N GLY A 55 25.21 2.35 -3.44
CA GLY A 55 25.60 3.74 -3.36
C GLY A 55 26.88 3.96 -2.55
N GLY A 56 27.07 3.22 -1.46
CA GLY A 56 28.31 3.23 -0.68
C GLY A 56 29.53 2.79 -1.49
N LYS A 57 29.39 1.76 -2.34
CA LYS A 57 30.45 1.33 -3.27
C LYS A 57 30.75 2.39 -4.33
N PHE A 58 29.73 3.13 -4.78
CA PHE A 58 29.93 4.27 -5.67
C PHE A 58 30.71 5.39 -4.97
N CYS A 59 30.33 5.77 -3.75
CA CYS A 59 31.04 6.81 -3.00
C CYS A 59 32.50 6.48 -2.71
N GLN A 60 32.85 5.19 -2.56
CA GLN A 60 34.24 4.76 -2.37
C GLN A 60 35.14 5.00 -3.59
N LYS A 61 34.57 5.28 -4.76
CA LYS A 61 35.33 5.64 -5.98
C LYS A 61 35.64 7.13 -6.06
N LEU A 62 35.08 7.94 -5.17
CA LEU A 62 35.33 9.38 -5.12
C LEU A 62 36.64 9.70 -4.37
N PRO A 63 37.22 10.88 -4.60
CA PRO A 63 38.33 11.38 -3.79
C PRO A 63 37.99 11.39 -2.29
N PRO A 64 38.98 11.21 -1.39
CA PRO A 64 38.75 11.06 0.05
C PRO A 64 37.87 12.15 0.67
N PHE A 65 38.06 13.41 0.22
CA PHE A 65 37.32 14.56 0.73
C PHE A 65 35.81 14.55 0.39
N ALA A 66 35.37 13.75 -0.58
CA ALA A 66 33.99 13.71 -1.07
C ALA A 66 33.20 12.47 -0.61
N VAL A 67 33.87 11.49 0.00
CA VAL A 67 33.28 10.20 0.36
C VAL A 67 32.12 10.37 1.35
N ASP A 68 32.33 11.14 2.40
CA ASP A 68 31.33 11.29 3.47
C ASP A 68 30.13 12.13 3.01
N THR A 69 30.39 13.22 2.28
CA THR A 69 29.33 14.01 1.64
C THR A 69 28.48 13.15 0.72
N CYS A 70 29.09 12.31 -0.13
CA CYS A 70 28.38 11.39 -1.01
C CYS A 70 27.48 10.42 -0.24
N LYS A 71 27.99 9.79 0.84
CA LYS A 71 27.21 8.86 1.67
C LYS A 71 26.01 9.54 2.32
N ILE A 72 26.21 10.76 2.84
CA ILE A 72 25.14 11.55 3.45
C ILE A 72 24.07 11.88 2.42
N THR A 73 24.48 12.39 1.24
CA THR A 73 23.56 12.74 0.16
C THR A 73 22.76 11.52 -0.30
N LEU A 74 23.41 10.38 -0.54
CA LEU A 74 22.70 9.16 -0.96
C LEU A 74 21.68 8.69 0.07
N ASN A 75 22.03 8.72 1.36
CA ASN A 75 21.11 8.32 2.42
C ASN A 75 19.88 9.25 2.48
N GLN A 76 20.09 10.56 2.39
CA GLN A 76 19.02 11.56 2.38
C GLN A 76 18.13 11.47 1.13
N THR A 77 18.74 11.32 -0.05
CA THR A 77 18.02 11.17 -1.32
C THR A 77 17.19 9.89 -1.31
N THR A 78 17.76 8.76 -0.89
CA THR A 78 17.06 7.47 -0.83
C THR A 78 15.87 7.53 0.13
N THR A 79 16.07 8.12 1.31
CA THR A 79 15.00 8.28 2.29
C THR A 79 13.86 9.12 1.73
N THR A 80 14.19 10.28 1.15
CA THR A 80 13.20 11.18 0.54
C THR A 80 12.44 10.50 -0.59
N LEU A 81 13.14 9.85 -1.51
CA LEU A 81 12.55 9.21 -2.68
C LEU A 81 11.61 8.07 -2.28
N VAL A 82 12.05 7.19 -1.38
CA VAL A 82 11.22 6.09 -0.86
C VAL A 82 9.98 6.65 -0.15
N THR A 83 10.15 7.65 0.72
CA THR A 83 9.00 8.28 1.39
C THR A 83 8.03 8.92 0.41
N GLN A 84 8.52 9.57 -0.66
CA GLN A 84 7.66 10.17 -1.68
C GLN A 84 6.91 9.13 -2.51
N ILE A 85 7.53 8.00 -2.86
CA ILE A 85 6.89 6.89 -3.57
C ILE A 85 5.78 6.28 -2.70
N LEU A 86 6.07 6.01 -1.43
CA LEU A 86 5.09 5.43 -0.51
C LEU A 86 3.92 6.39 -0.23
N LYS A 87 4.18 7.69 -0.08
CA LYS A 87 3.12 8.70 0.10
C LYS A 87 2.12 8.76 -1.06
N GLN A 88 2.56 8.51 -2.29
CA GLN A 88 1.68 8.50 -3.46
C GLN A 88 0.84 7.22 -3.57
N ALA A 89 1.21 6.17 -2.81
CA ALA A 89 0.60 4.85 -2.88
C ALA A 89 0.00 4.42 -1.54
N SER A 90 -0.65 5.35 -0.82
CA SER A 90 -1.28 5.00 0.46
C SER A 90 -2.19 3.77 0.29
N PRO A 91 -2.30 2.91 1.33
CA PRO A 91 -3.09 1.68 1.24
C PRO A 91 -4.51 1.90 0.69
N GLU A 92 -5.13 3.04 1.02
CA GLU A 92 -6.43 3.44 0.50
C GLU A 92 -6.41 3.66 -1.03
N VAL A 93 -5.47 4.47 -1.50
CA VAL A 93 -5.36 4.85 -2.92
C VAL A 93 -4.99 3.64 -3.76
N ALA A 94 -4.05 2.82 -3.29
CA ALA A 94 -3.62 1.60 -3.97
C ALA A 94 -4.77 0.59 -4.09
N CYS A 95 -5.50 0.34 -2.99
CA CYS A 95 -6.59 -0.65 -3.00
C CYS A 95 -7.83 -0.17 -3.76
N ARG A 96 -8.10 1.14 -3.82
CA ARG A 96 -9.10 1.71 -4.74
C ARG A 96 -8.68 1.61 -6.19
N ALA A 97 -7.43 1.91 -6.52
CA ALA A 97 -6.90 1.74 -7.87
C ALA A 97 -6.97 0.28 -8.35
N ALA A 98 -6.77 -0.67 -7.43
CA ALA A 98 -6.93 -2.11 -7.66
C ALA A 98 -8.40 -2.58 -7.68
N LYS A 99 -9.37 -1.69 -7.43
CA LYS A 99 -10.81 -1.99 -7.34
C LYS A 99 -11.17 -3.06 -6.30
N VAL A 100 -10.40 -3.14 -5.22
CA VAL A 100 -10.67 -4.02 -4.07
C VAL A 100 -11.42 -3.27 -2.99
N CYS A 101 -11.09 -1.99 -2.81
CA CYS A 101 -11.86 -1.04 -2.01
C CYS A 101 -12.67 -0.13 -2.93
N ASP A 102 -13.83 0.30 -2.44
CA ASP A 102 -14.62 1.38 -3.06
C ASP A 102 -14.09 2.79 -2.68
#